data_AF-A0A6G9WDD5-F1
#
_entry.id   AF-A0A6G9WDD5-F1
#
_cell.length_a   1.000
_cell.length_b   1.000
_cell.length_c   1.000
_cell.angle_alpha   90.00
_cell.angle_beta   90.00
_cell.angle_gamma   90.00
#
_symmetry.space_group_name_H-M   'P 1'
#
loop_
_entity.id
_entity.type
_entity.pdbx_description
1 polymer ?
#
loop_
_entity_poly.entity_id
_entity_poly.type
_entity_poly.pdbx_seq_one_letter_code
_entity_poly.pdbx_strand_id
1 'polypeptide(L)'
;MGDWTRVLASGDVLGSGRTVTGHVDGTFATAGLTRERVDTLASSEDHTAARIGQSANVNAFMSVAAESSAQAATDSLTRLDGLVQTIPDTAGLKEAIDLNTRVTAELGIALANVWSMEAIQTVGQGNMGVMDAATAADEERYLRMKLED
;
A
#
# COMPACT_ATOMS: atom_id res chain seq x y z
N MET A 1 -14.09 -6.85 9.05
CA MET A 1 -13.18 -6.64 7.90
C MET A 1 -13.01 -5.15 7.71
N GLY A 2 -11.78 -4.66 7.49
CA GLY A 2 -11.55 -3.24 7.28
C GLY A 2 -12.17 -2.78 5.96
N ASP A 3 -12.98 -1.74 6.01
CA ASP A 3 -13.52 -1.03 4.84
C ASP A 3 -12.42 -0.12 4.28
N TRP A 4 -11.48 -0.74 3.55
CA TRP A 4 -10.31 -0.09 2.98
C TRP A 4 -10.60 0.68 1.69
N THR A 5 -11.76 0.42 1.09
CA THR A 5 -12.39 1.24 0.05
C THR A 5 -12.52 2.70 0.47
N ARG A 6 -12.74 2.94 1.78
CA ARG A 6 -12.83 4.29 2.34
C ARG A 6 -11.47 4.97 2.52
N VAL A 7 -10.40 4.19 2.70
CA VAL A 7 -9.00 4.71 2.76
C VAL A 7 -8.49 5.05 1.36
N LEU A 8 -8.99 4.37 0.32
CA LEU A 8 -8.66 4.60 -1.08
C LEU A 8 -9.64 5.53 -1.81
N ALA A 9 -10.54 6.20 -1.10
CA ALA A 9 -11.61 7.04 -1.68
C ALA A 9 -11.11 8.26 -2.50
N SER A 10 -9.79 8.45 -2.65
CA SER A 10 -9.20 9.41 -3.59
C SER A 10 -8.93 8.84 -5.00
N GLY A 11 -9.13 7.56 -5.26
CA GLY A 11 -8.96 7.04 -6.63
C GLY A 11 -9.20 5.55 -6.76
N ASP A 12 -10.36 5.17 -7.32
CA ASP A 12 -10.62 3.82 -7.82
C ASP A 12 -9.70 3.44 -9.01
N VAL A 13 -8.90 4.41 -9.47
CA VAL A 13 -7.96 4.36 -10.58
C VAL A 13 -6.57 4.72 -10.07
N LEU A 14 -5.62 3.79 -10.21
CA LEU A 14 -4.19 4.01 -10.02
C LEU A 14 -3.66 4.91 -11.14
N GLY A 15 -2.56 5.62 -10.91
CA GLY A 15 -1.99 6.56 -11.90
C GLY A 15 -1.63 5.95 -13.27
N SER A 16 -1.61 4.62 -13.39
CA SER A 16 -1.46 3.88 -14.65
C SER A 16 -2.78 3.62 -15.41
N GLY A 17 -3.93 4.16 -14.97
CA GLY A 17 -5.25 3.90 -15.55
C GLY A 17 -5.85 2.54 -15.17
N ARG A 18 -5.15 1.74 -14.37
CA ARG A 18 -5.63 0.46 -13.83
C ARG A 18 -6.48 0.71 -12.59
N THR A 19 -7.52 -0.10 -12.39
CA THR A 19 -8.29 -0.03 -11.15
C THR A 19 -7.56 -0.75 -10.03
N VAL A 20 -7.81 -0.32 -8.79
CA VAL A 20 -7.33 -1.02 -7.58
C VAL A 20 -7.76 -2.50 -7.64
N THR A 21 -9.01 -2.72 -8.03
CA THR A 21 -9.59 -4.05 -8.22
C THR A 21 -8.81 -4.87 -9.26
N GLY A 22 -8.52 -4.30 -10.43
CA GLY A 22 -7.75 -5.00 -11.47
C GLY A 22 -6.32 -5.34 -11.05
N HIS A 23 -5.66 -4.49 -10.25
CA HIS A 23 -4.33 -4.77 -9.72
C HIS A 23 -4.35 -5.92 -8.69
N VAL A 24 -5.32 -5.91 -7.78
CA VAL A 24 -5.50 -7.00 -6.80
C VAL A 24 -5.79 -8.32 -7.50
N ASP A 25 -6.68 -8.32 -8.49
CA ASP A 25 -7.01 -9.53 -9.24
C ASP A 25 -5.81 -10.06 -10.02
N GLY A 26 -5.02 -9.19 -10.66
CA GLY A 26 -3.77 -9.58 -11.31
C GLY A 26 -2.73 -10.14 -10.34
N THR A 27 -2.63 -9.56 -9.14
CA THR A 27 -1.73 -10.03 -8.08
C THR A 27 -2.09 -11.43 -7.63
N PHE A 28 -3.38 -11.70 -7.39
CA PHE A 28 -3.86 -13.04 -7.05
C PHE A 28 -3.74 -14.03 -8.21
N ALA A 29 -4.06 -13.60 -9.44
CA ALA A 29 -3.96 -14.44 -10.63
C ALA A 29 -2.52 -14.92 -10.89
N THR A 30 -1.52 -14.09 -10.58
CA THR A 30 -0.10 -14.47 -10.66
C THR A 30 0.23 -15.65 -9.74
N ALA A 31 -0.46 -15.78 -8.61
CA ALA A 31 -0.36 -16.91 -7.69
C ALA A 31 -1.35 -18.05 -8.00
N GLY A 32 -2.10 -17.98 -9.10
CA GLY A 32 -3.13 -18.95 -9.45
C GLY A 32 -4.39 -18.90 -8.56
N LEU A 33 -4.62 -17.76 -7.89
CA LEU A 33 -5.75 -17.55 -7.00
C LEU A 33 -6.75 -16.58 -7.62
N THR A 34 -8.04 -16.76 -7.30
CA THR A 34 -9.07 -15.76 -7.56
C THR A 34 -9.38 -14.99 -6.27
N ARG A 35 -9.94 -13.79 -6.40
CA ARG A 35 -10.38 -13.02 -5.24
C ARG A 35 -11.43 -13.77 -4.43
N GLU A 36 -12.39 -14.41 -5.08
CA GLU A 36 -13.42 -15.20 -4.41
C GLU A 36 -12.80 -16.34 -3.58
N ARG A 37 -11.72 -16.94 -4.09
CA ARG A 37 -10.99 -17.98 -3.35
C ARG A 37 -10.29 -17.42 -2.12
N VAL A 38 -9.66 -16.25 -2.24
CA VAL A 38 -9.00 -15.57 -1.12
C VAL A 38 -10.03 -15.13 -0.07
N ASP A 39 -11.17 -14.59 -0.48
CA ASP A 39 -12.26 -14.20 0.42
C ASP A 39 -12.87 -15.41 1.14
N THR A 40 -13.09 -16.51 0.41
CA THR A 40 -13.55 -17.77 1.00
C THR A 40 -12.57 -18.28 2.06
N LEU A 41 -11.26 -18.21 1.76
CA LEU A 41 -10.23 -18.55 2.73
C LEU A 41 -10.31 -17.63 3.94
N ALA A 42 -10.39 -16.30 3.74
CA ALA A 42 -10.41 -15.29 4.80
C ALA A 42 -11.62 -15.41 5.74
N SER A 43 -12.74 -15.93 5.25
CA SER A 43 -13.97 -16.19 6.02
C SER A 43 -14.12 -17.64 6.49
N SER A 44 -13.10 -18.48 6.32
CA SER A 44 -13.14 -19.90 6.70
C SER A 44 -13.26 -20.07 8.22
N GLU A 45 -14.00 -21.09 8.66
CA GLU A 45 -14.02 -21.51 10.07
C GLU A 45 -12.72 -22.21 10.48
N ASP A 46 -11.97 -22.77 9.52
CA ASP A 46 -10.59 -23.20 9.74
C ASP A 46 -9.69 -21.96 9.91
N HIS A 47 -9.22 -21.75 11.14
CA HIS A 47 -8.34 -20.66 11.54
C HIS A 47 -7.09 -20.53 10.66
N THR A 48 -6.52 -21.65 10.20
CA THR A 48 -5.32 -21.62 9.34
C THR A 48 -5.68 -21.06 7.96
N ALA A 49 -6.79 -21.51 7.39
CA ALA A 49 -7.28 -21.00 6.11
C ALA A 49 -7.70 -19.52 6.22
N ALA A 50 -8.40 -19.14 7.31
CA ALA A 50 -8.77 -17.76 7.63
C ALA A 50 -7.56 -16.83 7.62
N ARG A 51 -6.49 -17.21 8.33
CA ARG A 51 -5.26 -16.43 8.40
C ARG A 51 -4.57 -16.29 7.04
N ILE A 52 -4.55 -17.35 6.23
CA ILE A 52 -3.95 -17.29 4.88
C ILE A 52 -4.74 -16.31 4.01
N GLY A 53 -6.06 -16.37 4.01
CA GLY A 53 -6.89 -15.44 3.23
C GLY A 53 -6.75 -13.98 3.71
N GLN A 54 -6.73 -13.76 5.03
CA GLN A 54 -6.57 -12.43 5.60
C GLN A 54 -5.18 -11.83 5.30
N SER A 55 -4.12 -12.63 5.41
CA SER A 55 -2.76 -12.17 5.08
C SER A 55 -2.61 -11.90 3.58
N ALA A 56 -3.22 -12.73 2.71
CA ALA A 56 -3.27 -12.47 1.27
C ALA A 56 -3.97 -11.13 0.94
N ASN A 57 -5.07 -10.80 1.63
CA ASN A 57 -5.75 -9.52 1.47
C ASN A 57 -4.89 -8.32 1.91
N VAL A 58 -4.19 -8.43 3.05
CA VAL A 58 -3.25 -7.38 3.51
C VAL A 58 -2.10 -7.20 2.52
N ASN A 59 -1.52 -8.29 2.03
CA ASN A 59 -0.42 -8.25 1.07
C ASN A 59 -0.85 -7.64 -0.28
N ALA A 60 -2.05 -7.99 -0.77
CA ALA A 60 -2.60 -7.39 -1.99
C ALA A 60 -2.80 -5.88 -1.83
N PHE A 61 -3.31 -5.42 -0.68
CA PHE A 61 -3.41 -3.99 -0.38
C PHE A 61 -2.04 -3.31 -0.37
N MET A 62 -1.05 -3.89 0.32
CA MET A 62 0.31 -3.34 0.35
C MET A 62 0.93 -3.27 -1.05
N SER A 63 0.63 -4.23 -1.92
CA SER A 63 1.06 -4.21 -3.33
C SER A 63 0.45 -3.03 -4.10
N VAL A 64 -0.86 -2.79 -3.96
CA VAL A 64 -1.53 -1.63 -4.58
C VAL A 64 -0.91 -0.33 -4.08
N ALA A 65 -0.70 -0.23 -2.77
CA ALA A 65 -0.15 0.97 -2.15
C ALA A 65 1.31 1.23 -2.58
N ALA A 66 2.11 0.17 -2.72
CA ALA A 66 3.47 0.24 -3.25
C ALA A 66 3.49 0.69 -4.72
N GLU A 67 2.60 0.15 -5.56
CA GLU A 67 2.46 0.58 -6.96
C GLU A 67 2.09 2.07 -7.06
N SER A 68 1.12 2.52 -6.27
CA SER A 68 0.72 3.92 -6.22
C SER A 68 1.89 4.83 -5.80
N SER A 69 2.69 4.39 -4.83
CA SER A 69 3.88 5.13 -4.36
C SER A 69 4.95 5.21 -5.45
N ALA A 70 5.21 4.11 -6.16
CA ALA A 70 6.15 4.07 -7.28
C ALA A 70 5.75 5.01 -8.43
N GLN A 71 4.45 5.08 -8.73
CA GLN A 71 3.93 6.03 -9.72
C GLN A 71 4.12 7.48 -9.27
N ALA A 72 3.76 7.80 -8.02
CA ALA A 72 3.92 9.15 -7.48
C ALA A 72 5.41 9.60 -7.49
N ALA A 73 6.34 8.68 -7.22
CA ALA A 73 7.77 8.93 -7.34
C ALA A 73 8.18 9.21 -8.79
N THR A 74 7.68 8.43 -9.75
CA THR A 74 7.94 8.62 -11.19
C THR A 74 7.45 9.98 -11.68
N ASP A 75 6.27 10.39 -11.23
CA ASP A 75 5.69 11.70 -11.60
C ASP A 75 6.54 12.85 -11.03
N SER A 76 6.99 12.73 -9.78
CA SER A 76 7.90 13.72 -9.17
C SER A 76 9.24 13.81 -9.89
N LEU A 77 9.82 12.68 -10.30
CA LEU A 77 11.05 12.66 -11.10
C LEU A 77 10.85 13.33 -12.46
N THR A 78 9.72 13.10 -13.11
CA THR A 78 9.38 13.75 -14.39
C THR A 78 9.28 15.28 -14.23
N ARG A 79 8.65 15.76 -13.16
CA ARG A 79 8.56 17.19 -12.88
C ARG A 79 9.94 17.79 -12.54
N LEU A 80 10.75 17.10 -11.74
CA LEU A 80 12.11 17.52 -11.43
C LEU A 80 13.00 17.59 -12.68
N ASP A 81 12.93 16.60 -13.57
CA ASP A 81 13.65 16.65 -14.85
C ASP A 81 13.24 17.87 -15.66
N GLY A 82 11.94 18.14 -15.77
CA GLY A 82 11.43 19.36 -16.41
C GLY A 82 11.99 20.65 -15.80
N LEU A 83 12.11 20.73 -14.46
CA LEU A 83 12.73 21.88 -13.79
C LEU A 83 14.23 21.97 -14.11
N VAL A 84 14.95 20.85 -14.11
CA VAL A 84 16.39 20.80 -14.42
C VAL A 84 16.66 21.28 -15.85
N GLN A 85 15.83 20.88 -16.82
CA GLN A 85 15.96 21.34 -18.22
C GLN A 85 15.78 22.85 -18.37
N THR A 86 15.13 23.55 -17.42
CA THR A 86 14.97 25.01 -17.45
C THR A 86 16.17 25.78 -16.88
N ILE A 87 17.09 25.11 -16.17
CA ILE A 87 18.25 25.77 -15.53
C ILE A 87 19.11 26.56 -16.53
N PRO A 88 19.50 26.04 -17.71
CA PRO A 88 20.38 26.76 -18.64
C PRO A 88 19.80 28.08 -19.13
N ASP A 89 18.48 28.17 -19.24
CA ASP A 89 17.76 29.33 -19.74
C ASP A 89 17.27 30.26 -18.60
N THR A 90 17.54 29.90 -17.34
CA THR A 90 17.14 30.71 -16.19
C THR A 90 18.08 31.90 -16.02
N ALA A 91 17.60 33.08 -16.41
CA ALA A 91 18.34 34.34 -16.28
C ALA A 91 17.70 35.25 -15.23
N GLY A 92 18.53 35.86 -14.37
CA GLY A 92 18.06 36.79 -13.34
C GLY A 92 17.84 36.13 -11.97
N LEU A 93 17.92 36.95 -10.92
CA LEU A 93 17.81 36.48 -9.54
C LEU A 93 16.39 36.02 -9.19
N LYS A 94 15.36 36.66 -9.75
CA LYS A 94 13.96 36.34 -9.46
C LYS A 94 13.59 34.97 -10.04
N GLU A 95 14.00 34.72 -11.27
CA GLU A 95 13.77 33.48 -12.01
C GLU A 95 14.50 32.32 -11.33
N ALA A 96 15.74 32.54 -10.87
CA ALA A 96 16.48 31.55 -10.10
C ALA A 96 15.81 31.22 -8.75
N ILE A 97 15.28 32.22 -8.04
CA ILE A 97 14.54 32.01 -6.78
C ILE A 97 13.23 31.25 -7.03
N ASP A 98 12.50 31.59 -8.11
CA ASP A 98 11.28 30.87 -8.48
C ASP A 98 11.58 29.40 -8.77
N LEU A 99 12.62 29.13 -9.57
CA LEU A 99 13.06 27.77 -9.86
C LEU A 99 13.44 27.00 -8.60
N ASN A 100 14.23 27.60 -7.71
CA ASN A 100 14.62 26.97 -6.44
C ASN A 100 13.40 26.68 -5.54
N THR A 101 12.43 27.59 -5.51
CA THR A 101 11.18 27.41 -4.76
C THR A 101 10.37 26.23 -5.33
N ARG A 102 10.28 26.11 -6.66
CA ARG A 102 9.62 24.99 -7.33
C ARG A 102 10.32 23.65 -7.05
N VAL A 103 11.66 23.61 -7.14
CA VAL A 103 12.44 22.41 -6.79
C VAL A 103 12.22 22.03 -5.33
N THR A 104 12.22 23.01 -4.41
CA THR A 104 11.97 22.77 -2.98
C THR A 104 10.57 22.22 -2.74
N ALA A 105 9.55 22.72 -3.45
CA ALA A 105 8.21 22.18 -3.39
C ALA A 105 8.15 20.72 -3.86
N GLU A 106 8.83 20.38 -4.97
CA GLU A 106 8.90 19.00 -5.46
C GLU A 106 9.65 18.07 -4.50
N LEU A 107 10.72 18.55 -3.84
CA LEU A 107 11.38 17.80 -2.77
C LEU A 107 10.43 17.54 -1.59
N GLY A 108 9.58 18.51 -1.23
CA GLY A 108 8.55 18.34 -0.22
C GLY A 108 7.51 17.26 -0.59
N ILE A 109 7.07 17.24 -1.86
CA ILE A 109 6.18 16.21 -2.38
C ILE A 109 6.85 14.83 -2.33
N ALA A 110 8.10 14.74 -2.77
CA ALA A 110 8.86 13.49 -2.74
C ALA A 110 9.01 12.95 -1.30
N LEU A 111 9.30 13.82 -0.33
CA LEU A 111 9.40 13.45 1.08
C LEU A 111 8.05 12.98 1.65
N ALA A 112 6.96 13.65 1.30
CA ALA A 112 5.62 13.23 1.71
C ALA A 112 5.27 11.83 1.16
N ASN A 113 5.68 11.52 -0.06
CA ASN A 113 5.52 10.18 -0.64
C ASN A 113 6.33 9.11 0.11
N VAL A 114 7.55 9.43 0.55
CA VAL A 114 8.36 8.53 1.39
C VAL A 114 7.66 8.26 2.73
N TRP A 115 7.20 9.30 3.43
CA TRP A 115 6.45 9.13 4.68
C TRP A 115 5.17 8.32 4.51
N SER A 116 4.47 8.51 3.39
CA SER A 116 3.29 7.69 3.07
C SER A 116 3.65 6.21 2.94
N MET A 117 4.76 5.88 2.27
CA MET A 117 5.23 4.50 2.12
C MET A 117 5.67 3.90 3.46
N GLU A 118 6.38 4.65 4.30
CA GLU A 118 6.76 4.21 5.66
C GLU A 118 5.51 3.96 6.53
N ALA A 119 4.48 4.81 6.42
CA ALA A 119 3.20 4.60 7.10
C ALA A 119 2.49 3.32 6.62
N ILE A 120 2.47 3.06 5.31
CA ILE A 120 1.92 1.82 4.74
C ILE A 120 2.64 0.59 5.31
N GLN A 121 3.97 0.62 5.35
CA GLN A 121 4.77 -0.47 5.91
C GLN A 121 4.50 -0.66 7.40
N THR A 122 4.41 0.43 8.16
CA THR A 122 4.12 0.41 9.61
C THR A 122 2.74 -0.19 9.88
N VAL A 123 1.72 0.21 9.12
CA VAL A 123 0.36 -0.36 9.23
C VAL A 123 0.36 -1.84 8.86
N GLY A 124 1.09 -2.23 7.81
CA GLY A 124 1.26 -3.64 7.42
C GLY A 124 1.87 -4.49 8.55
N GLN A 125 2.93 -4.00 9.19
CA GLN A 125 3.56 -4.64 10.34
C GLN A 125 2.62 -4.72 11.55
N GLY A 126 1.90 -3.65 11.85
CA GLY A 126 0.90 -3.63 12.93
C GLY A 126 -0.20 -4.67 12.71
N ASN A 127 -0.70 -4.79 11.48
CA ASN A 127 -1.72 -5.79 11.13
C ASN A 127 -1.20 -7.23 11.28
N MET A 128 0.06 -7.51 10.90
CA MET A 128 0.67 -8.83 11.14
C MET A 128 0.76 -9.15 12.64
N GLY A 129 1.19 -8.20 13.47
CA GLY A 129 1.23 -8.40 14.92
C GLY A 129 -0.14 -8.67 15.55
N VAL A 130 -1.20 -8.03 15.05
CA VAL A 130 -2.59 -8.32 15.49
C VAL A 130 -3.01 -9.74 15.08
N MET A 131 -2.67 -10.20 13.87
CA MET A 131 -2.96 -11.57 13.43
C MET A 131 -2.22 -12.62 14.27
N ASP A 132 -0.96 -12.36 14.63
CA ASP A 132 -0.18 -13.24 15.50
C ASP A 132 -0.79 -13.32 16.91
N ALA A 133 -1.22 -12.18 17.48
CA ALA A 133 -1.90 -12.15 18.76
C ALA A 133 -3.24 -12.90 18.75
N ALA A 134 -4.02 -12.74 17.67
CA ALA A 134 -5.26 -13.49 17.49
C ALA A 134 -5.01 -15.01 17.40
N THR A 135 -3.95 -15.41 16.68
CA THR A 135 -3.54 -16.83 16.60
C THR A 135 -3.18 -17.38 17.98
N ALA A 136 -2.37 -16.65 18.75
CA ALA A 136 -1.97 -17.09 20.09
C ALA A 136 -3.17 -17.22 21.04
N ALA A 137 -4.14 -16.31 20.96
CA ALA A 137 -5.36 -16.38 21.76
C ALA A 137 -6.24 -17.60 21.40
N ASP A 138 -6.35 -17.93 20.11
CA ASP A 138 -7.09 -19.11 19.66
C ASP A 138 -6.40 -20.42 20.09
N GLU A 139 -5.06 -20.48 20.00
CA GLU A 139 -4.26 -21.62 20.48
C GLU A 139 -4.43 -21.82 22.00
N GLU A 140 -4.40 -20.75 22.80
CA GLU A 140 -4.64 -20.82 24.25
C GLU A 140 -6.04 -21.35 24.57
N ARG A 141 -7.07 -20.87 23.85
CA ARG A 141 -8.46 -21.34 24.02
C ARG A 141 -8.57 -22.84 23.72
N TYR A 142 -7.94 -23.30 22.65
CA TYR A 142 -7.92 -24.72 22.27
C TYR A 142 -7.21 -25.59 23.31
N LEU A 143 -6.07 -25.13 23.85
CA LEU A 143 -5.32 -25.83 24.89
C LEU A 143 -6.11 -25.90 26.20
N ARG A 144 -6.79 -24.81 26.58
CA ARG A 144 -7.62 -24.77 27.79
C ARG A 144 -8.80 -25.75 27.71
N MET A 145 -9.49 -25.80 26.57
CA MET A 145 -10.59 -26.75 26.35
C MET A 145 -10.15 -28.22 26.46
N LYS A 146 -8.94 -28.56 25.99
CA LYS A 146 -8.38 -29.92 26.11
C LYS A 146 -7.91 -30.29 27.52
N LEU A 147 -7.68 -29.32 28.39
CA LEU A 147 -7.23 -29.53 29.77
C LEU A 147 -8.40 -29.66 30.76
N GLU A 148 -9.61 -29.28 30.34
CA GLU A 148 -10.86 -29.37 31.11
C GLU A 148 -11.65 -30.67 30.84
N ASP A 149 -11.15 -31.53 29.95
CA ASP A 149 -11.60 -32.92 29.69
C ASP A 149 -10.70 -33.96 30.38
#